data_AF-A0A9E0YI85-F1
#
_entry.id   AF-A0A9E0YI85-F1
#
_cell.length_a   1.000
_cell.length_b   1.000
_cell.length_c   1.000
_cell.angle_alpha   90.00
_cell.angle_beta   90.00
_cell.angle_gamma   90.00
#
_symmetry.space_group_name_H-M   'P 1'
#
loop_
_entity.id
_entity.type
_entity.pdbx_description
1 polymer ?
#
loop_
_entity_poly.entity_id
_entity_poly.type
_entity_poly.pdbx_seq_one_letter_code
_entity_poly.pdbx_strand_id
1 'polypeptide(L)' 'MGKGDRRSKRGKIWRGTHGKSRSKKNNSQRDHDKKEPR' A
#
# COMPACT_ATOMS: atom_id res chain seq x y z
N MET A 1 1.59 -10.54 7.38
CA MET A 1 0.66 -10.52 6.23
C MET A 1 1.19 -11.45 5.13
N GLY A 2 0.46 -12.52 4.83
CA GLY A 2 0.89 -13.56 3.88
C GLY A 2 0.59 -13.21 2.42
N LYS A 3 0.94 -14.13 1.51
CA LYS A 3 0.69 -14.00 0.06
C LYS A 3 -0.80 -13.97 -0.30
N GLY A 4 -1.66 -14.50 0.57
CA GLY A 4 -3.12 -14.51 0.38
C GLY A 4 -3.79 -13.15 0.56
N ASP A 5 -3.22 -12.27 1.38
CA ASP A 5 -3.81 -10.97 1.71
C ASP A 5 -3.60 -9.95 0.59
N ARG A 6 -4.68 -9.66 -0.14
CA ARG A 6 -4.73 -8.74 -1.29
C ARG A 6 -4.48 -7.27 -0.93
N ARG A 7 -4.68 -6.87 0.33
CA ARG A 7 -4.44 -5.49 0.79
C ARG A 7 -2.98 -5.25 1.11
N SER A 8 -2.24 -6.29 1.50
CA SER A 8 -0.82 -6.20 1.83
C SER A 8 0.09 -5.98 0.61
N LYS A 9 1.25 -5.36 0.83
CA LYS A 9 2.30 -5.23 -0.20
C LYS A 9 2.74 -6.60 -0.73
N ARG A 10 2.88 -7.60 0.15
CA ARG A 10 3.30 -8.97 -0.20
C ARG A 10 2.26 -9.71 -1.06
N GLY A 11 0.97 -9.63 -0.72
CA GLY A 11 -0.07 -10.24 -1.56
C GLY A 11 -0.25 -9.51 -2.89
N LYS A 12 -0.04 -8.19 -2.94
CA LYS A 12 0.01 -7.45 -4.21
C LYS A 12 1.21 -7.83 -5.09
N ILE A 13 2.39 -8.06 -4.50
CA ILE A 13 3.57 -8.62 -5.20
C ILE A 13 3.22 -9.98 -5.79
N TRP A 14 2.70 -10.90 -4.98
CA TRP A 14 2.38 -12.27 -5.40
C TRP A 14 1.40 -12.32 -6.57
N ARG A 15 0.37 -11.47 -6.53
CA ARG A 15 -0.66 -11.41 -7.58
C ARG A 15 -0.27 -10.52 -8.78
N GLY A 16 0.85 -9.81 -8.74
CA GLY A 16 1.24 -8.86 -9.79
C GLY A 16 0.36 -7.61 -9.88
N THR A 17 -0.37 -7.26 -8.83
CA THR A 17 -1.33 -6.12 -8.82
C THR A 17 -0.76 -4.89 -8.13
N HIS A 18 -1.33 -3.72 -8.41
CA HIS A 18 -0.90 -2.43 -7.83
C HIS A 18 -1.96 -1.81 -6.91
N GLY A 19 -1.60 -0.75 -6.21
CA GLY A 19 -2.50 0.14 -5.46
C GLY A 19 -1.81 0.69 -4.22
N LYS A 20 -2.55 1.20 -3.24
CA LYS A 20 -1.97 1.97 -2.10
C LYS A 20 -0.73 1.33 -1.45
N SER A 21 -0.75 0.02 -1.20
CA SER A 21 0.38 -0.73 -0.60
C SER A 21 1.50 -1.14 -1.57
N ARG A 22 1.27 -1.15 -2.89
CA ARG A 22 2.24 -1.40 -3.97
C ARG A 22 1.99 -0.41 -5.11
N SER A 23 2.37 0.85 -4.88
CA SER A 23 2.27 1.91 -5.90
C SER A 23 3.28 1.67 -7.03
N LYS A 24 2.94 2.06 -8.26
CA LYS A 24 3.80 1.96 -9.44
C LYS A 24 4.69 3.20 -9.62
N LYS A 25 4.29 4.34 -9.06
CA LYS A 25 5.09 5.57 -9.07
C LYS A 25 5.82 5.73 -7.73
N ASN A 26 7.11 6.03 -7.83
CA ASN A 26 7.95 6.39 -6.70
C ASN A 26 7.46 7.74 -6.16
N ASN A 27 7.32 7.84 -4.84
CA ASN A 27 6.91 9.00 -4.05
C ASN A 27 5.41 9.38 -4.02
N SER A 28 5.01 9.85 -2.83
CA SER A 28 3.79 10.65 -2.56
C SER A 28 2.48 9.92 -2.25
N GLN A 29 2.51 8.88 -1.42
CA GLN A 29 1.31 8.55 -0.64
C GLN A 29 1.61 7.95 0.73
N ARG A 30 2.62 8.53 1.41
CA ARG A 30 2.79 8.37 2.86
C ARG A 30 2.28 9.60 3.64
N ASP A 31 1.50 10.46 3.00
CA ASP A 31 0.83 11.59 3.67
C ASP A 31 -0.49 11.16 4.33
N HIS A 32 -0.44 10.15 5.18
CA HIS A 32 -1.58 9.77 6.02
C HIS A 32 -1.40 10.07 7.50
N ASP A 33 -0.29 10.70 7.92
CA ASP A 33 -0.02 11.06 9.32
C ASP A 33 -0.03 12.57 9.58
N LYS A 34 -0.83 13.36 8.84
CA LYS A 34 -1.16 14.75 9.22
C LYS A 34 -2.65 15.02 9.13
N LYS A 35 -3.43 14.29 9.92
CA LYS A 35 -4.71 14.81 10.42
C LYS A 35 -4.66 14.71 11.92
N GLU A 36 -4.08 15.72 12.56
CA GLU A 36 -4.32 15.93 13.98
C GLU A 36 -5.83 16.14 14.17
N PRO A 37 -6.47 15.45 15.13
CA PRO A 37 -7.78 15.88 15.59
C PRO A 37 -7.58 17.20 16.35
N ARG A 38 -8.14 18.29 15.82
CA ARG A 38 -8.48 19.45 16.67
C ARG A 38 -9.68 19.09 17.53
#